data_AF-A0A1D9LM57-F1
#
_entry.id   AF-A0A1D9LM57-F1
#
_cell.length_a   1.000
_cell.length_b   1.000
_cell.length_c   1.000
_cell.angle_alpha   90.00
_cell.angle_beta   90.00
_cell.angle_gamma   90.00
#
_symmetry.space_group_name_H-M   'P 1'
#
loop_
_entity.id
_entity.type
_entity.pdbx_description
1 polymer ?
#
loop_
_entity_poly.entity_id
_entity_poly.type
_entity_poly.pdbx_seq_one_letter_code
_entity_poly.pdbx_strand_id
1 'polypeptide(L)' 'MSGRVVGFVLLNPHAAPWRLESLSVLPECMGLGLGKALLAHALDIARAAGQTDIAIAPIPTRWVFTCPAAPACWPMSPRR' A
#
# COMPACT_ATOMS: atom_id res chain seq x y z
N MET A 1 -12.57 4.93 24.73
CA MET A 1 -12.56 5.43 23.33
C MET A 1 -12.32 4.23 22.42
N SER A 2 -13.34 3.74 21.72
CA SER A 2 -13.18 2.66 20.74
C SER A 2 -12.89 3.28 19.38
N GLY A 3 -11.60 3.41 19.03
CA GLY A 3 -11.21 3.81 17.68
C GLY A 3 -11.51 2.70 16.67
N ARG A 4 -12.11 3.04 15.52
CA ARG A 4 -12.27 2.11 14.39
C ARG A 4 -10.98 2.08 13.58
N VAL A 5 -10.45 0.90 13.32
CA VAL A 5 -9.32 0.73 12.39
C VAL A 5 -9.83 0.89 10.95
N VAL A 6 -9.24 1.82 10.21
CA VAL A 6 -9.66 2.18 8.84
C VAL A 6 -8.57 1.96 7.79
N GLY A 7 -7.41 1.43 8.19
CA GLY A 7 -6.30 1.15 7.28
C GLY A 7 -5.09 0.58 8.01
N PHE A 8 -4.13 0.09 7.25
CA PHE A 8 -2.88 -0.47 7.76
C PHE A 8 -1.75 -0.37 6.74
N VAL A 9 -0.52 -0.55 7.21
CA VAL A 9 0.69 -0.73 6.40
C VAL A 9 1.49 -1.91 6.95
N LEU A 10 2.05 -2.73 6.08
CA LEU A 10 2.90 -3.88 6.40
C LEU A 10 4.30 -3.63 5.85
N LEU A 11 5.27 -3.55 6.76
CA LEU A 11 6.68 -3.36 6.48
C LEU A 11 7.44 -4.63 6.90
N ASN A 12 8.21 -5.20 5.98
CA ASN A 12 9.06 -6.36 6.21
C ASN A 12 10.52 -5.92 6.39
N PRO A 13 11.03 -5.95 7.64
CA PRO A 13 12.40 -5.57 7.95
C PRO A 13 13.43 -6.68 7.68
N HIS A 14 12.99 -7.89 7.32
CA HIS A 14 13.85 -9.04 7.05
C HIS A 14 14.29 -9.13 5.58
N ALA A 15 13.80 -8.22 4.73
CA ALA A 15 14.27 -8.05 3.36
C ALA A 15 15.40 -7.01 3.28
N ALA A 16 16.30 -7.15 2.30
CA ALA A 16 17.31 -6.16 1.95
C ALA A 16 17.12 -5.70 0.49
N PRO A 17 16.75 -4.42 0.23
CA PRO A 17 16.29 -3.42 1.22
C PRO A 17 14.98 -3.85 1.90
N TRP A 18 14.62 -3.19 3.01
CA TRP A 18 13.33 -3.38 3.68
C TRP A 18 12.17 -3.23 2.68
N ARG A 19 11.10 -4.00 2.85
CA ARG A 19 9.99 -4.01 1.89
C ARG A 19 8.68 -3.52 2.48
N LEU A 20 8.03 -2.59 1.80
CA LEU A 20 6.61 -2.34 1.99
C LEU A 20 5.84 -3.41 1.21
N GLU A 21 5.20 -4.32 1.94
CA GLU A 21 4.48 -5.47 1.37
C GLU A 21 3.00 -5.18 1.13
N SER A 22 2.40 -4.35 1.98
CA SER A 22 0.98 -4.01 1.86
C SER A 22 0.69 -2.64 2.44
N LEU A 23 -0.24 -1.93 1.81
CA LEU A 23 -0.84 -0.71 2.35
C LEU A 23 -2.29 -0.71 1.89
N SER A 24 -3.22 -0.53 2.83
CA SER A 24 -4.65 -0.49 2.50
C SER A 24 -5.38 0.48 3.42
N VAL A 25 -6.38 1.14 2.85
CA VAL A 25 -7.32 2.02 3.54
C VAL A 25 -8.71 1.58 3.11
N LEU A 26 -9.67 1.62 4.03
CA LEU A 26 -11.07 1.33 3.72
C LEU A 26 -11.58 2.26 2.60
N PRO A 27 -12.36 1.75 1.63
CA PRO A 27 -12.87 2.55 0.52
C PRO A 27 -13.58 3.85 0.95
N GLU A 28 -14.38 3.78 2.01
CA GLU A 28 -15.12 4.94 2.55
C GLU A 28 -14.22 6.03 3.18
N CYS A 29 -12.92 5.73 3.38
CA CYS A 29 -11.94 6.67 3.90
C CYS A 29 -10.86 7.04 2.86
N MET A 30 -11.01 6.58 1.60
CA MET A 30 -10.14 6.99 0.51
C MET A 30 -10.31 8.48 0.20
N GLY A 31 -9.28 9.10 -0.39
CA GLY A 31 -9.28 10.55 -0.66
C GLY A 31 -9.01 11.45 0.55
N LEU A 32 -9.01 10.90 1.77
CA LEU A 32 -8.76 11.65 3.02
C LEU A 32 -7.27 11.77 3.41
N GLY A 33 -6.35 11.28 2.55
CA GLY A 33 -4.90 11.33 2.82
C GLY A 33 -4.37 10.27 3.79
N LEU A 34 -5.20 9.34 4.28
CA LEU A 34 -4.78 8.30 5.22
C LEU A 34 -3.67 7.38 4.68
N GLY A 35 -3.71 7.05 3.39
CA GLY A 35 -2.64 6.26 2.77
C GLY A 35 -1.29 6.97 2.80
N LYS A 36 -1.28 8.30 2.60
CA LYS A 36 -0.07 9.12 2.72
C LYS A 36 0.44 9.16 4.16
N ALA A 37 -0.46 9.26 5.13
CA ALA A 37 -0.09 9.22 6.55
C ALA A 37 0.50 7.87 6.96
N LEU A 38 -0.10 6.76 6.51
CA LEU A 38 0.42 5.41 6.74
C LEU A 38 1.80 5.20 6.09
N LEU A 39 1.99 5.68 4.87
CA LEU A 39 3.28 5.60 4.18
C LEU A 39 4.36 6.43 4.90
N ALA A 40 4.02 7.66 5.31
CA ALA A 40 4.94 8.50 6.08
C ALA A 40 5.36 7.81 7.38
N HIS A 41 4.40 7.22 8.10
CA HIS A 41 4.67 6.46 9.31
C HIS A 41 5.62 5.27 9.08
N ALA A 42 5.41 4.50 8.00
CA ALA A 42 6.30 3.39 7.64
C ALA A 42 7.72 3.87 7.30
N LEU A 43 7.85 5.01 6.60
CA LEU A 43 9.15 5.61 6.29
C LEU A 43 9.85 6.09 7.57
N ASP A 44 9.12 6.65 8.53
CA ASP A 44 9.69 7.10 9.80
C ASP A 44 10.21 5.92 10.63
N ILE A 45 9.50 4.78 10.63
CA ILE A 45 9.98 3.53 11.23
C ILE A 45 11.27 3.06 10.56
N ALA A 46 11.31 3.03 9.22
CA ALA A 46 12.49 2.60 8.47
C ALA A 46 13.70 3.52 8.71
N ARG A 47 13.48 4.85 8.73
CA ARG A 47 14.52 5.85 9.03
C ARG A 47 15.06 5.72 10.45
N ALA A 48 14.18 5.51 11.43
CA ALA A 48 14.58 5.27 12.81
C ALA A 48 15.45 4.01 12.96
N ALA A 49 15.29 3.03 12.06
CA ALA A 49 16.12 1.84 11.95
C ALA A 49 17.37 2.01 11.05
N GLY A 50 17.72 3.25 10.66
CA GLY A 50 18.89 3.56 9.84
C GLY A 50 18.76 3.21 8.36
N GLN A 51 17.56 2.86 7.89
CA GLN A 51 17.32 2.61 6.46
C GLN A 51 17.23 3.93 5.71
N THR A 52 17.93 4.02 4.58
CA THR A 52 17.87 5.17 3.67
C THR A 52 16.87 4.99 2.54
N ASP A 53 16.46 3.74 2.27
CA ASP A 53 15.53 3.37 1.22
C ASP A 53 14.68 2.16 1.63
N ILE A 54 13.48 2.04 1.06
CA ILE A 54 12.61 0.88 1.17
C ILE A 54 12.12 0.47 -0.22
N ALA A 55 12.18 -0.83 -0.52
CA ALA A 55 11.56 -1.35 -1.73
C ALA A 55 10.05 -1.44 -1.56
N ILE A 56 9.31 -1.09 -2.59
CA ILE A 56 7.89 -1.43 -2.69
C ILE A 56 7.83 -2.76 -3.42
N ALA A 57 7.25 -3.79 -2.80
CA ALA A 57 7.08 -5.08 -3.46
C ALA A 57 6.35 -4.85 -4.79
N PRO A 58 6.75 -5.49 -5.91
CA PRO A 58 6.02 -5.39 -7.16
C PRO A 58 4.61 -5.94 -6.92
N ILE A 59 3.68 -5.02 -6.67
CA ILE A 59 2.28 -5.32 -6.49
C ILE A 59 1.83 -5.77 -7.88
N PRO A 60 1.41 -7.04 -8.10
CA PRO A 60 0.69 -7.36 -9.31
C PRO A 60 -0.55 -6.46 -9.29
N THR A 61 -0.51 -5.42 -10.13
CA THR A 61 -1.48 -4.32 -10.30
C THR A 61 -2.84 -4.58 -9.64
N ARG A 62 -3.00 -4.17 -8.38
CA ARG A 62 -4.29 -4.16 -7.69
C ARG A 62 -4.73 -2.72 -7.50
N TRP A 63 -5.39 -2.17 -8.52
CA TRP A 63 -6.31 -1.02 -8.66
C TRP A 63 -6.65 -0.03 -7.50
N VAL A 64 -5.88 0.06 -6.41
CA VAL A 64 -6.40 0.46 -5.09
C VAL A 64 -6.19 1.92 -4.72
N PHE A 65 -5.49 2.73 -5.52
CA PHE A 65 -5.35 4.16 -5.21
C PHE A 65 -6.22 5.11 -6.04
N THR A 66 -6.86 4.69 -7.15
CA THR A 66 -7.42 5.68 -8.11
C THR A 66 -8.70 5.35 -8.88
N CYS A 67 -9.38 4.20 -8.74
CA CYS A 67 -10.52 3.91 -9.64
C CYS A 67 -11.90 3.94 -8.95
N PRO A 68 -12.74 4.98 -9.18
CA PRO A 68 -14.15 4.99 -8.78
C PRO A 68 -15.08 4.24 -9.76
N ALA A 69 -14.57 3.70 -10.86
CA ALA A 69 -15.38 2.95 -11.83
C ALA A 69 -14.49 1.98 -12.60
N ALA A 70 -14.52 0.69 -12.27
CA ALA A 70 -13.95 -0.32 -13.14
C ALA A 70 -14.83 -0.42 -14.40
N PRO A 71 -14.34 -0.10 -15.62
CA PRO A 71 -15.04 -0.54 -16.82
C PRO A 71 -14.79 -2.03 -16.97
N ALA A 72 -15.86 -2.78 -17.16
CA ALA A 72 -15.86 -4.18 -17.52
C ALA A 72 -15.23 -4.38 -18.92
N CYS A 73 -13.91 -4.22 -19.07
CA CYS A 73 -13.21 -4.46 -20.33
C CYS A 73 -11.72 -4.71 -20.07
N TRP A 74 -11.35 -5.96 -19.85
CA TRP A 74 -10.06 -6.45 -20.35
C TRP A 74 -10.25 -7.85 -20.94
N PRO A 75 -9.96 -8.06 -22.23
CA PRO A 75 -9.97 -9.41 -22.78
C PRO A 75 -8.72 -10.13 -22.26
N MET A 76 -8.94 -11.17 -21.47
CA MET A 76 -7.96 -12.26 -21.40
C MET A 76 -7.76 -12.77 -22.83
N SER A 77 -6.64 -12.42 -23.46
CA SER A 77 -6.12 -13.22 -24.56
C SER A 77 -5.24 -14.30 -23.91
N PRO A 78 -5.66 -15.58 -23.92
CA PRO A 78 -4.78 -16.64 -23.46
C PRO A 78 -3.69 -16.81 -24.52
N ARG A 79 -2.43 -16.68 -24.08
CA ARG A 79 -1.31 -17.23 -24.83
C ARG A 79 -1.51 -18.74 -24.95
N ARG A 80 -1.91 -19.21 -26.14
CA ARG A 80 -1.33 -20.36 -26.81
C ARG A 80 -1.76 -20.43 -28.27
#